data_AF-A0A0T7ANF9-F1
#
_entry.id   AF-A0A0T7ANF9-F1
#
_cell.length_a   1.000
_cell.length_b   1.000
_cell.length_c   1.000
_cell.angle_alpha   90.00
_cell.angle_beta   90.00
_cell.angle_gamma   90.00
#
_symmetry.space_group_name_H-M   'P 1'
#
loop_
_entity.id
_entity.type
_entity.pdbx_description
1 polymer ?
#
loop_
_entity_poly.entity_id
_entity_poly.type
_entity_poly.pdbx_seq_one_letter_code
_entity_poly.pdbx_strand_id
1 'polypeptide(L)'
;MYTRLSKKPTKSYYRWIIEQAIIETEELMQMSPTIIIYKSIYNQLVDLRTKIVLNNTMVSKFDLYRMYSLGSIAAKNFDLENDEYAQKLSDSYSGAFDYHSMPEV
;
A
#
# COMPACT_ATOMS: atom_id res chain seq x y z
N MET A 1 5.96 2.87 -15.20
CA MET A 1 4.67 3.59 -15.17
C MET A 1 3.72 2.78 -14.33
N TYR A 2 3.02 3.42 -13.40
CA TYR A 2 2.08 2.75 -12.53
C TYR A 2 0.84 2.26 -13.30
N THR A 3 0.23 1.18 -12.85
CA THR A 3 -1.03 0.65 -13.37
C THR A 3 -1.79 0.07 -12.19
N ARG A 4 -3.11 0.27 -12.14
CA ARG A 4 -3.93 -0.26 -11.05
C ARG A 4 -3.72 -1.78 -10.92
N LEU A 5 -3.56 -2.25 -9.69
CA LEU A 5 -3.39 -3.67 -9.37
C LEU A 5 -4.55 -4.51 -9.92
N SER A 6 -5.77 -3.97 -9.93
CA SER A 6 -6.95 -4.62 -10.52
C SER A 6 -6.78 -5.00 -12.00
N LYS A 7 -5.89 -4.32 -12.73
CA LYS A 7 -5.55 -4.62 -14.13
C LYS A 7 -4.40 -5.63 -14.27
N LYS A 8 -3.57 -5.80 -13.24
CA LYS A 8 -2.44 -6.74 -13.21
C LYS A 8 -2.33 -7.41 -11.84
N PRO A 9 -3.28 -8.28 -11.46
CA PRO A 9 -3.40 -8.80 -10.11
C PRO A 9 -2.43 -9.97 -9.87
N THR A 10 -1.13 -9.70 -9.82
CA THR A 10 -0.10 -10.70 -9.54
C THR A 10 0.68 -10.37 -8.29
N LYS A 11 1.23 -11.39 -7.61
CA LYS A 11 2.05 -11.20 -6.40
C LYS A 11 3.30 -10.39 -6.72
N SER A 12 3.98 -10.67 -7.83
CA SER A 12 5.16 -9.92 -8.24
C SER A 12 4.86 -8.42 -8.39
N TYR A 13 3.71 -8.09 -8.99
CA TYR A 13 3.31 -6.71 -9.20
C TYR A 13 2.85 -6.04 -7.92
N TYR A 14 2.12 -6.75 -7.06
CA TYR A 14 1.76 -6.25 -5.74
C TYR A 14 2.98 -5.91 -4.88
N ARG A 15 4.01 -6.77 -4.88
CA ARG A 15 5.28 -6.49 -4.21
C ARG A 15 5.92 -5.22 -4.74
N TRP A 16 5.95 -5.06 -6.07
CA TRP A 16 6.46 -3.84 -6.70
C TRP A 16 5.67 -2.59 -6.26
N ILE A 17 4.33 -2.64 -6.21
CA ILE A 17 3.50 -1.51 -5.75
C ILE A 17 3.85 -1.12 -4.32
N ILE A 18 3.96 -2.08 -3.40
CA ILE A 18 4.32 -1.82 -2.00
C ILE A 18 5.70 -1.14 -1.92
N GLU A 19 6.69 -1.66 -2.63
CA GLU A 19 8.04 -1.08 -2.60
C GLU A 19 8.06 0.34 -3.16
N GLN A 20 7.36 0.60 -4.26
CA GLN A 20 7.25 1.97 -4.80
C GLN A 20 6.53 2.91 -3.83
N ALA A 21 5.45 2.45 -3.20
CA ALA A 21 4.75 3.26 -2.20
C ALA A 21 5.64 3.59 -1.00
N ILE A 22 6.48 2.66 -0.54
CA ILE A 22 7.43 2.89 0.56
C ILE A 22 8.47 3.94 0.15
N ILE A 23 9.08 3.79 -1.01
CA ILE A 23 10.11 4.71 -1.53
C ILE A 23 9.53 6.12 -1.66
N GLU A 24 8.38 6.27 -2.33
CA GLU A 24 7.72 7.57 -2.50
C GLU A 24 7.31 8.18 -1.16
N THR A 25 6.84 7.37 -0.21
CA THR A 25 6.51 7.89 1.14
C THR A 25 7.76 8.38 1.87
N GLU A 26 8.89 7.68 1.73
CA GLU A 26 10.17 8.07 2.34
C GLU A 26 10.67 9.40 1.75
N GLU A 27 10.56 9.58 0.43
CA GLU A 27 10.86 10.85 -0.25
C GLU A 27 9.96 11.99 0.27
N LEU A 28 8.65 11.75 0.39
CA LEU A 28 7.69 12.73 0.94
C LEU A 28 8.00 13.09 2.40
N MET A 29 8.43 12.13 3.22
CA MET A 29 8.89 12.39 4.59
C MET A 29 10.12 13.29 4.63
N GLN A 30 11.06 13.11 3.70
CA GLN A 30 12.27 13.94 3.62
C GLN A 30 11.95 15.36 3.14
N MET A 31 11.06 15.50 2.15
CA MET A 31 10.67 16.80 1.60
C MET A 31 9.76 17.58 2.55
N SER A 32 8.93 16.89 3.33
CA SER A 32 7.94 17.49 4.23
C SER A 32 7.96 16.85 5.62
N PRO A 33 9.06 17.00 6.39
CA PRO A 33 9.27 16.29 7.66
C PRO A 33 8.28 16.67 8.76
N THR A 34 7.63 17.83 8.64
CA THR A 34 6.60 18.29 9.58
C THR A 34 5.23 17.67 9.33
N ILE A 35 5.01 17.05 8.16
CA ILE A 35 3.75 16.41 7.80
C ILE A 35 3.73 14.98 8.39
N ILE A 36 3.15 14.86 9.58
CA ILE A 36 3.15 13.62 10.40
C ILE A 36 2.48 12.45 9.68
N ILE A 37 1.52 12.70 8.77
CA ILE A 37 0.78 11.64 8.09
C ILE A 37 1.68 10.73 7.25
N TYR A 38 2.77 11.26 6.66
CA TYR A 38 3.70 10.44 5.89
C TYR A 38 4.42 9.39 6.75
N LYS A 39 4.78 9.74 7.99
CA LYS A 39 5.35 8.77 8.94
C LYS A 39 4.37 7.64 9.28
N SER A 40 3.07 7.97 9.40
CA SER A 40 2.02 6.97 9.62
C SER A 40 1.86 6.04 8.42
N ILE A 41 1.83 6.60 7.20
CA ILE A 41 1.74 5.84 5.96
C ILE A 41 2.93 4.89 5.83
N TYR A 42 4.15 5.39 6.04
CA TYR A 42 5.39 4.61 5.94
C TYR A 42 5.36 3.40 6.87
N ASN A 43 5.05 3.62 8.15
CA ASN A 43 4.99 2.54 9.14
C ASN A 43 3.98 1.46 8.75
N GLN A 44 2.81 1.87 8.22
CA GLN A 44 1.79 0.94 7.78
C GLN A 44 2.23 0.13 6.55
N LEU A 45 2.87 0.77 5.57
CA LEU A 45 3.39 0.08 4.37
C LEU A 45 4.50 -0.93 4.74
N VAL A 46 5.42 -0.56 5.63
CA VAL A 46 6.51 -1.47 6.07
C VAL A 46 5.95 -2.66 6.85
N ASP A 47 4.99 -2.44 7.75
CA ASP A 47 4.35 -3.51 8.50
C ASP A 47 3.56 -4.46 7.57
N LEU A 48 2.82 -3.89 6.61
CA LEU A 48 2.06 -4.64 5.61
C LEU A 48 2.98 -5.46 4.69
N ARG A 49 4.09 -4.87 4.21
CA ARG A 49 5.16 -5.61 3.51
C ARG A 49 5.66 -6.78 4.34
N THR A 50 5.99 -6.53 5.60
CA THR A 50 6.58 -7.54 6.48
C THR A 50 5.62 -8.70 6.71
N LYS A 51 4.36 -8.40 7.06
CA LYS A 51 3.36 -9.44 7.35
C LYS A 51 2.93 -10.19 6.09
N ILE A 52 2.50 -9.48 5.06
CA ILE A 52 1.83 -10.08 3.91
C ILE A 52 2.85 -10.62 2.90
N VAL A 53 3.89 -9.83 2.57
CA VAL A 53 4.85 -10.18 1.53
C VAL A 53 5.96 -11.09 2.06
N LEU A 54 6.67 -10.65 3.10
CA LEU A 54 7.87 -11.36 3.58
C LEU A 54 7.51 -12.59 4.41
N ASN A 55 6.57 -12.46 5.34
CA ASN A 55 6.17 -13.55 6.23
C ASN A 55 5.04 -14.41 5.63
N ASN A 56 4.50 -14.05 4.46
CA ASN A 56 3.36 -14.72 3.83
C ASN A 56 2.20 -14.98 4.82
N THR A 57 1.93 -14.03 5.72
CA THR A 57 0.89 -14.16 6.74
C THR A 57 -0.47 -13.94 6.11
N MET A 58 -1.40 -14.86 6.34
CA MET A 58 -2.80 -14.67 5.97
C MET A 58 -3.49 -13.84 7.04
N VAL A 59 -3.96 -12.65 6.65
CA VAL A 59 -4.66 -11.72 7.54
C VAL A 59 -6.10 -11.60 7.06
N SER A 60 -7.06 -11.67 7.98
CA SER A 60 -8.47 -11.55 7.62
C SER A 60 -8.79 -10.14 7.13
N LYS A 61 -9.85 -9.99 6.32
CA LYS A 61 -10.32 -8.65 5.90
C LYS A 61 -10.65 -7.75 7.09
N PHE A 62 -11.21 -8.35 8.16
CA PHE A 62 -11.55 -7.63 9.39
C PHE A 62 -10.31 -7.11 10.12
N ASP A 63 -9.25 -7.94 10.22
CA ASP A 63 -8.01 -7.53 10.87
C ASP A 63 -7.27 -6.47 10.04
N LEU A 64 -7.23 -6.62 8.71
CA LEU A 64 -6.68 -5.61 7.80
C LEU A 64 -7.36 -4.25 7.98
N TYR A 65 -8.71 -4.23 8.07
CA TYR A 65 -9.48 -3.00 8.30
C TYR A 65 -9.17 -2.36 9.65
N ARG A 66 -8.95 -3.15 10.71
CA ARG A 66 -8.61 -2.63 12.04
C ARG A 66 -7.16 -2.12 12.14
N MET A 67 -6.24 -2.75 11.42
CA MET A 67 -4.81 -2.50 11.55
C MET A 67 -4.34 -1.34 10.66
N TYR A 68 -4.95 -1.16 9.48
CA TYR A 68 -4.46 -0.23 8.48
C TYR A 68 -5.53 0.80 8.09
N SER A 69 -5.10 2.04 8.01
CA SER A 69 -5.89 3.19 7.56
C SER A 69 -5.48 3.70 6.19
N LEU A 70 -4.54 3.03 5.50
CA LEU A 70 -4.02 3.40 4.17
C LEU A 70 -5.11 3.77 3.16
N GLY A 71 -6.17 2.96 3.03
CA GLY A 71 -7.27 3.26 2.11
C GLY A 71 -8.04 4.53 2.50
N SER A 72 -8.27 4.76 3.80
CA SER A 72 -8.93 5.98 4.30
C SER A 72 -8.03 7.21 4.16
N ILE A 73 -6.72 7.05 4.37
CA ILE A 73 -5.74 8.11 4.21
C ILE A 73 -5.68 8.55 2.74
N ALA A 74 -5.59 7.59 1.81
CA ALA A 74 -5.58 7.83 0.37
C ALA A 74 -6.81 8.65 -0.07
N ALA A 75 -8.01 8.23 0.34
CA ALA A 75 -9.25 8.90 -0.06
C ALA A 75 -9.48 10.28 0.57
N LYS A 76 -8.93 10.54 1.76
CA LYS A 76 -9.19 11.79 2.51
C LYS A 76 -8.13 12.87 2.31
N ASN A 77 -6.91 12.48 1.96
CA ASN A 77 -5.75 13.40 1.95
C ASN A 77 -5.16 13.60 0.55
N PHE A 78 -5.59 12.80 -0.43
CA PHE A 78 -5.07 12.83 -1.79
C PHE A 78 -6.21 12.70 -2.81
N ASP A 79 -5.92 13.04 -4.07
CA ASP A 79 -6.86 12.82 -5.17
C ASP A 79 -6.77 11.36 -5.65
N LEU A 80 -7.56 10.47 -5.04
CA LEU A 80 -7.53 9.05 -5.38
C LEU A 80 -7.79 8.76 -6.88
N GLU A 81 -8.49 9.65 -7.58
CA GLU A 81 -8.83 9.45 -8.98
C GLU A 81 -7.66 9.79 -9.91
N ASN A 82 -6.89 10.84 -9.60
CA ASN A 82 -5.86 11.37 -10.50
C ASN A 82 -4.42 11.28 -9.97
N ASP A 83 -4.23 10.97 -8.68
CA ASP A 83 -2.91 10.87 -8.05
C ASP A 83 -2.41 9.42 -8.00
N GLU A 84 -1.37 9.10 -8.78
CA GLU A 84 -0.77 7.76 -8.80
C GLU A 84 -0.30 7.29 -7.41
N TYR A 85 0.18 8.19 -6.55
CA TYR A 85 0.60 7.84 -5.20
C TYR A 85 -0.60 7.42 -4.35
N ALA A 86 -1.70 8.18 -4.42
CA ALA A 86 -2.95 7.81 -3.75
C ALA A 86 -3.47 6.45 -4.23
N GLN A 87 -3.36 6.18 -5.53
CA GLN A 87 -3.74 4.90 -6.11
C GLN A 87 -2.84 3.76 -5.60
N LYS A 88 -1.52 3.96 -5.49
CA LYS A 88 -0.58 2.97 -4.91
C LYS A 88 -0.89 2.68 -3.44
N LEU A 89 -1.24 3.67 -2.64
CA LEU A 89 -1.66 3.46 -1.24
C LEU A 89 -2.94 2.62 -1.17
N SER A 90 -3.91 2.93 -2.04
CA SER A 90 -5.17 2.19 -2.16
C SER A 90 -4.94 0.74 -2.61
N ASP A 91 -4.07 0.51 -3.60
CA ASP A 91 -3.77 -0.83 -4.12
C ASP A 91 -2.86 -1.62 -3.17
N SER A 92 -2.01 -0.97 -2.38
CA SER A 92 -1.23 -1.61 -1.31
C SER A 92 -2.17 -2.18 -0.23
N TYR A 93 -3.18 -1.40 0.17
CA TYR A 93 -4.18 -1.83 1.13
C TYR A 93 -5.12 -2.91 0.55
N SER A 94 -5.73 -2.66 -0.60
CA SER A 94 -6.72 -3.58 -1.18
C SER A 94 -6.09 -4.87 -1.68
N GLY A 95 -4.88 -4.82 -2.25
CA GLY A 95 -4.17 -6.01 -2.68
C GLY A 95 -3.82 -6.97 -1.55
N ALA A 96 -3.72 -6.50 -0.29
CA ALA A 96 -3.48 -7.36 0.86
C ALA A 96 -4.60 -8.37 1.09
N PHE A 97 -5.84 -8.02 0.73
CA PHE A 97 -7.00 -8.90 0.88
C PHE A 97 -6.89 -10.15 0.02
N ASP A 98 -6.36 -9.99 -1.19
CA ASP A 98 -6.39 -11.03 -2.22
C ASP A 98 -5.00 -11.60 -2.50
N TYR A 99 -3.93 -11.10 -1.85
CA TYR A 99 -2.54 -11.46 -2.12
C TYR A 99 -2.31 -12.97 -2.16
N HIS A 100 -2.87 -13.71 -1.19
CA HIS A 100 -2.73 -15.17 -1.12
C HIS A 100 -3.31 -15.91 -2.32
N SER A 101 -4.35 -15.33 -2.93
CA SER A 101 -5.05 -15.87 -4.09
C SER A 101 -4.45 -15.40 -5.42
N MET A 102 -3.53 -14.42 -5.40
CA MET A 102 -2.92 -13.91 -6.62
C MET A 102 -1.90 -14.91 -7.21
N PRO A 103 -1.83 -15.02 -8.54
CA PRO A 103 -0.76 -15.75 -9.23
C PRO A 103 0.61 -15.10 -8.98
N GLU A 104 1.68 -15.89 -9.00
CA GLU A 104 3.05 -15.43 -8.72
C GLU A 104 3.68 -14.59 -9.85
N VAL A 105 3.11 -14.66 -11.07
CA VAL A 105 3.67 -14.17 -12.35
C VAL A 105 4.17 -12.73 -12.32
#